data_AF-A0A1F6T1B0-F1
#
_entry.id   AF-A0A1F6T1B0-F1
#
_cell.length_a   1.000
_cell.length_b   1.000
_cell.length_c   1.000
_cell.angle_alpha   90.00
_cell.angle_beta   90.00
_cell.angle_gamma   90.00
#
_symmetry.space_group_name_H-M   'P 1'
#
loop_
_entity.id
_entity.type
_entity.pdbx_description
1 polymer ?
#
loop_
_entity_poly.entity_id
_entity_poly.type
_entity_poly.pdbx_seq_one_letter_code
_entity_poly.pdbx_strand_id
1 'polypeptide(L)'
;MLGLPPDTPTVILRRYYENTPLPDEPLLNERIEHLIGIADALRTSWPHNAHMGAIWMNRPNNRFDGRTPLSVLLEDGLPGFFAIRTHLDCAYDWDISGSKVR
;
A
#
# COMPACT_ATOMS: atom_id res chain seq x y z
N MET A 1 1.15 -7.78 6.07
CA MET A 1 1.13 -6.85 4.91
C MET A 1 0.69 -7.53 3.61
N LEU A 2 1.40 -8.56 3.09
CA LEU A 2 0.95 -9.31 1.89
C LEU A 2 -0.08 -10.43 2.18
N GLY A 3 -0.52 -10.62 3.43
CA GLY A 3 -1.45 -11.70 3.78
C GLY A 3 -0.81 -13.10 3.75
N LEU A 4 0.51 -13.19 3.67
CA LEU A 4 1.24 -14.45 3.83
C LEU A 4 1.04 -14.99 5.27
N PRO A 5 1.06 -16.32 5.46
CA PRO A 5 1.01 -16.93 6.79
C PRO A 5 2.08 -16.32 7.73
N PRO A 6 1.77 -16.10 9.02
CA PRO A 6 2.69 -15.44 9.95
C PRO A 6 4.04 -16.18 10.10
N ASP A 7 4.04 -17.50 9.91
CA ASP A 7 5.24 -18.34 9.99
C ASP A 7 5.94 -18.57 8.64
N THR A 8 5.67 -17.73 7.63
CA THR A 8 6.32 -17.86 6.32
C THR A 8 7.83 -17.68 6.46
N PRO A 9 8.66 -18.70 6.16
CA PRO A 9 10.10 -18.61 6.31
C PRO A 9 10.70 -17.53 5.41
N THR A 10 11.71 -16.82 5.91
CA THR A 10 12.46 -15.78 5.15
C THR A 10 13.05 -16.33 3.85
N VAL A 11 13.41 -17.61 3.82
CA VAL A 11 13.88 -18.31 2.61
C VAL A 11 12.80 -18.33 1.52
N ILE A 12 11.52 -18.50 1.87
CA ILE A 12 10.41 -18.46 0.90
C ILE A 12 10.23 -17.04 0.37
N LEU A 13 10.32 -16.02 1.24
CA LEU A 13 10.25 -14.62 0.82
C LEU A 13 11.37 -14.26 -0.17
N ARG A 14 12.58 -14.76 0.06
CA ARG A 14 13.72 -14.57 -0.84
C ARG A 14 13.47 -15.19 -2.22
N ARG A 15 12.80 -16.33 -2.32
CA ARG A 15 12.46 -16.96 -3.60
C ARG A 15 11.53 -16.09 -4.45
N TYR A 16 10.56 -15.42 -3.82
CA TYR A 16 9.69 -14.47 -4.53
C TYR A 16 10.48 -13.27 -5.07
N TYR A 17 11.51 -12.83 -4.33
CA TYR A 17 12.43 -11.80 -4.82
C TYR A 17 13.32 -12.29 -5.99
N GLU A 18 13.70 -13.57 -5.98
CA GLU A 18 14.60 -14.20 -6.97
C GLU A 18 13.85 -14.80 -8.19
N ASN A 19 12.70 -14.24 -8.58
CA ASN A 19 11.88 -14.60 -9.75
C ASN A 19 10.88 -15.77 -9.58
N THR A 20 10.57 -16.18 -8.35
CA THR A 20 9.38 -17.04 -8.15
C THR A 20 8.13 -16.15 -8.20
N PRO A 21 7.11 -16.46 -9.02
CA PRO A 21 5.87 -15.69 -9.03
C PRO A 21 5.17 -15.81 -7.67
N LEU A 22 4.53 -14.72 -7.25
CA LEU A 22 3.63 -14.76 -6.09
C LEU A 22 2.42 -15.66 -6.42
N PRO A 23 1.80 -16.29 -5.41
CA PRO A 23 0.55 -17.01 -5.61
C PRO A 23 -0.51 -16.14 -6.26
N ASP A 24 -1.26 -16.68 -7.22
CA ASP A 24 -2.37 -15.98 -7.86
C ASP A 24 -3.63 -16.08 -6.98
N GLU A 25 -3.64 -15.29 -5.91
CA GLU A 25 -4.70 -15.26 -4.91
C GLU A 25 -5.39 -13.89 -4.94
N PRO A 26 -6.73 -13.81 -5.09
CA PRO A 26 -7.42 -12.53 -5.30
C PRO A 26 -7.08 -11.46 -4.26
N LEU A 27 -7.08 -11.83 -2.98
CA LEU A 27 -6.78 -10.90 -1.88
C LEU A 27 -5.30 -10.46 -1.86
N LEU A 28 -4.38 -11.33 -2.28
CA LEU A 28 -2.96 -10.99 -2.39
C LEU A 28 -2.76 -10.03 -3.57
N ASN A 29 -3.38 -10.30 -4.71
CA ASN A 29 -3.32 -9.46 -5.89
C ASN A 29 -3.87 -8.06 -5.61
N GLU A 30 -5.00 -7.96 -4.92
CA GLU A 30 -5.59 -6.68 -4.53
C GLU A 30 -4.63 -5.88 -3.63
N ARG A 31 -4.01 -6.54 -2.64
CA ARG A 31 -2.99 -5.89 -1.79
C ARG A 31 -1.78 -5.41 -2.59
N ILE A 32 -1.31 -6.21 -3.54
CA ILE A 32 -0.19 -5.84 -4.42
C ILE A 32 -0.55 -4.62 -5.26
N GLU A 33 -1.73 -4.60 -5.86
CA GLU A 33 -2.21 -3.47 -6.65
C GLU A 33 -2.22 -2.17 -5.83
N HIS A 34 -2.74 -2.24 -4.60
CA HIS A 34 -2.72 -1.10 -3.69
C HIS A 34 -1.30 -0.68 -3.30
N LEU A 35 -0.37 -1.61 -3.05
CA LEU A 35 1.02 -1.26 -2.71
C LEU A 35 1.71 -0.53 -3.86
N ILE A 36 1.50 -0.99 -5.09
CA ILE A 36 2.04 -0.34 -6.28
C ILE A 36 1.44 1.06 -6.42
N GLY A 37 0.11 1.19 -6.32
CA GLY A 37 -0.56 2.49 -6.39
C GLY A 37 -0.09 3.47 -5.31
N ILE A 38 0.08 3.00 -4.07
CA ILE A 38 0.64 3.80 -2.97
C ILE A 38 2.08 4.22 -3.30
N ALA A 39 2.94 3.29 -3.72
CA ALA A 39 4.33 3.60 -4.06
C ALA A 39 4.44 4.64 -5.18
N ASP A 40 3.61 4.53 -6.21
CA ASP A 40 3.56 5.50 -7.30
C ASP A 40 3.06 6.87 -6.83
N ALA A 41 1.99 6.91 -6.03
CA ALA A 41 1.47 8.18 -5.48
C ALA A 41 2.47 8.89 -4.55
N LEU A 42 3.25 8.14 -3.76
CA LEU A 42 4.33 8.71 -2.94
C LEU A 42 5.45 9.28 -3.84
N ARG A 43 5.80 8.59 -4.93
CA ARG A 43 6.82 9.04 -5.89
C ARG A 43 6.40 10.32 -6.62
N THR A 44 5.11 10.48 -6.95
CA THR A 44 4.60 11.71 -7.58
C THR A 44 4.45 12.85 -6.59
N SER A 45 4.19 12.55 -5.31
CA SER A 45 4.09 13.56 -4.24
C SER A 45 5.45 14.19 -3.88
N TRP A 46 6.54 13.41 -3.94
CA TRP A 46 7.91 13.90 -3.67
C TRP A 46 8.89 13.51 -4.78
N PRO A 47 8.76 14.09 -5.99
CA PRO A 47 9.51 13.64 -7.18
C PRO A 47 11.02 13.83 -7.08
N HIS A 48 11.48 14.76 -6.23
CA HIS A 48 12.90 15.04 -6.02
C HIS A 48 13.50 14.38 -4.77
N ASN A 49 12.69 13.68 -3.96
CA ASN A 49 13.17 13.06 -2.75
C ASN A 49 12.43 11.73 -2.48
N ALA A 50 12.94 10.66 -3.06
CA ALA A 50 12.39 9.31 -2.91
C ALA A 50 12.37 8.84 -1.43
N HIS A 51 13.21 9.41 -0.55
CA HIS A 51 13.22 9.05 0.86
C HIS A 51 12.02 9.63 1.63
N MET A 52 11.40 10.72 1.15
CA MET A 52 10.25 11.32 1.83
C MET A 52 9.06 10.38 1.94
N GLY A 53 8.83 9.51 0.95
CA GLY A 53 7.78 8.50 1.03
C GLY A 53 7.98 7.57 2.23
N ALA A 54 9.21 7.07 2.42
CA ALA A 54 9.55 6.23 3.57
C ALA A 54 9.41 6.98 4.91
N ILE A 55 9.83 8.25 4.96
CA ILE A 55 9.65 9.09 6.16
C ILE A 55 8.16 9.25 6.47
N TRP A 56 7.35 9.59 5.46
CA TRP A 56 5.91 9.81 5.63
C TRP A 56 5.21 8.54 6.13
N MET A 57 5.56 7.37 5.58
CA MET A 57 5.03 6.08 6.01
C MET A 57 5.29 5.77 7.49
N ASN A 58 6.35 6.33 8.08
CA ASN A 58 6.79 6.09 9.45
C ASN A 58 6.49 7.25 10.42
N ARG A 59 5.84 8.33 9.98
CA ARG A 59 5.48 9.46 10.85
C ARG A 59 3.98 9.44 11.20
N PRO A 60 3.62 9.85 12.43
CA PRO A 60 2.23 10.10 12.81
C PRO A 60 1.52 10.99 11.80
N ASN A 61 0.31 10.61 11.41
CA ASN A 61 -0.51 11.37 10.48
C ASN A 61 -1.89 11.64 11.10
N ASN A 62 -2.30 12.91 11.11
CA ASN A 62 -3.58 13.34 11.68
C ASN A 62 -4.80 12.73 10.95
N ARG A 63 -4.65 12.37 9.67
CA ARG A 63 -5.70 11.68 8.90
C ARG A 63 -5.98 10.27 9.45
N PHE A 64 -5.02 9.69 10.17
CA PHE A 64 -5.07 8.33 10.70
C PHE A 64 -5.03 8.33 12.23
N ASP A 65 -5.69 9.30 12.87
CA ASP A 65 -5.80 9.41 14.33
C ASP A 65 -4.45 9.42 15.06
N GLY A 66 -3.42 10.01 14.43
CA GLY A 66 -2.06 10.08 14.97
C GLY A 66 -1.26 8.78 14.83
N ARG A 67 -1.81 7.74 14.20
CA ARG A 67 -1.08 6.53 13.82
C ARG A 67 -0.19 6.80 12.61
N THR A 68 0.81 5.95 12.42
CA THR A 68 1.63 5.99 11.20
C THR A 68 0.87 5.32 10.05
N PRO A 69 1.06 5.75 8.79
CA PRO A 69 0.50 5.02 7.65
C PRO A 69 0.94 3.55 7.62
N LEU A 70 2.16 3.23 8.05
CA LEU A 70 2.62 1.85 8.14
C LEU A 70 1.82 1.03 9.17
N SER A 71 1.54 1.57 10.35
CA SER A 71 0.71 0.86 11.36
C SER A 71 -0.72 0.64 10.84
N VAL A 72 -1.30 1.60 10.12
CA VAL A 72 -2.62 1.45 9.48
C VAL A 72 -2.62 0.29 8.48
N LEU A 73 -1.59 0.17 7.62
CA LEU A 73 -1.48 -0.97 6.68
C LEU A 73 -1.35 -2.33 7.37
N LEU A 74 -0.66 -2.36 8.51
CA LEU A 74 -0.37 -3.62 9.22
C LEU A 74 -1.55 -4.08 10.08
N GLU A 75 -2.21 -3.15 10.76
CA GLU A 75 -3.25 -3.44 11.75
C GLU A 75 -4.64 -3.52 11.11
N ASP A 76 -4.96 -2.63 10.17
CA ASP A 76 -6.32 -2.50 9.62
C ASP A 76 -6.55 -3.43 8.42
N GLY A 77 -5.51 -4.15 7.98
CA GLY A 77 -5.60 -5.06 6.85
C GLY A 77 -5.94 -4.32 5.56
N LEU A 78 -6.74 -4.95 4.68
CA LEU A 78 -7.08 -4.39 3.38
C LEU A 78 -7.76 -3.00 3.47
N PRO A 79 -8.72 -2.74 4.39
CA PRO A 79 -9.24 -1.38 4.63
C PRO A 79 -8.18 -0.29 4.82
N GLY A 80 -7.07 -0.60 5.50
CA GLY A 80 -5.96 0.33 5.66
C GLY A 80 -5.27 0.69 4.33
N PHE A 81 -5.19 -0.25 3.39
CA PHE A 81 -4.63 -0.02 2.05
C PHE A 81 -5.52 0.92 1.25
N PHE A 82 -6.84 0.71 1.30
CA PHE A 82 -7.80 1.63 0.70
C PHE A 82 -7.66 3.03 1.28
N ALA A 83 -7.71 3.17 2.61
CA ALA A 83 -7.64 4.46 3.29
C ALA A 83 -6.38 5.26 2.90
N ILE A 84 -5.23 4.59 2.80
CA ILE A 84 -3.98 5.24 2.42
C ILE A 84 -3.91 5.56 0.94
N ARG A 85 -4.31 4.63 0.05
CA ARG A 85 -4.31 4.87 -1.41
C ARG A 85 -5.25 6.02 -1.77
N THR A 86 -6.46 6.03 -1.23
CA THR A 86 -7.43 7.12 -1.39
C THR A 86 -6.89 8.46 -0.87
N HIS A 87 -6.12 8.45 0.21
CA HIS A 87 -5.54 9.67 0.75
C HIS A 87 -4.42 10.25 -0.13
N LEU A 88 -3.63 9.39 -0.80
CA LEU A 88 -2.47 9.78 -1.59
C LEU A 88 -2.79 10.00 -3.08
N ASP A 89 -3.76 9.28 -3.61
CA ASP A 89 -4.07 9.24 -5.04
C ASP A 89 -5.50 9.74 -5.29
N CYS A 90 -5.61 11.03 -5.63
CA CYS A 90 -6.88 11.66 -5.97
C CYS A 90 -7.53 11.04 -7.23
N ALA A 91 -6.74 10.51 -8.17
CA ALA A 91 -7.30 9.89 -9.36
C ALA A 91 -7.95 8.54 -9.00
N TYR A 92 -7.31 7.79 -8.10
CA TYR A 92 -7.91 6.58 -7.55
C TYR A 92 -9.18 6.88 -6.74
N ASP A 93 -9.15 7.88 -5.84
CA ASP A 93 -10.34 8.32 -5.08
C ASP A 93 -11.50 8.71 -6.01
N TRP A 94 -11.19 9.44 -7.08
CA TRP A 94 -12.18 9.80 -8.10
C TRP A 94 -12.78 8.60 -8.83
N ASP A 95 -11.97 7.61 -9.22
CA ASP A 95 -12.44 6.43 -9.94
C ASP A 95 -13.36 5.56 -9.06
N ILE A 96 -12.98 5.36 -7.78
CA ILE A 96 -13.77 4.53 -6.86
C ILE A 96 -15.03 5.23 -6.32
N SER A 97 -15.04 6.57 -6.24
CA SER A 97 -16.21 7.34 -5.78
C SER A 97 -17.37 7.35 -6.79
N GLY A 98 -17.19 6.78 -7.98
CA GLY A 98 -18.25 6.64 -8.98
C GLY A 98 -18.56 7.95 -9.72
N SER A 99 -17.69 8.96 -9.62
CA SER A 99 -17.80 10.23 -10.34
C SER A 99 -17.43 10.08 -11.82
N LYS A 100 -17.99 9.08 -12.50
CA LYS A 100 -18.05 9.08 -13.95
C LYS A 100 -19.17 10.04 -14.31
N VAL A 101 -18.80 11.29 -14.60
CA VAL A 101 -19.70 12.24 -15.26
C VAL A 101 -20.27 11.50 -16.47
N ARG A 102 -21.56 11.21 -16.42
CA ARG A 102 -22.31 10.58 -17.49
C ARG A 102 -22.50 11.55 -18.64
#